data_AF-A0A512UK22-F1
#
_entry.id   AF-A0A512UK22-F1
#
_cell.length_a   1.000
_cell.length_b   1.000
_cell.length_c   1.000
_cell.angle_alpha   90.00
_cell.angle_beta   90.00
_cell.angle_gamma   90.00
#
_symmetry.space_group_name_H-M   'P 1'
#
loop_
_entity.id
_entity.type
_entity.pdbx_description
1 polymer ?
#
loop_
_entity_poly.entity_id
_entity_poly.type
_entity_poly.pdbx_seq_one_letter_code
_entity_poly.pdbx_strand_id
1 'polypeptide(L)'
;MNNDSNPLENISSPTSIPDTPACDVDDILTLQTRKAELVQERDALAQKRIELKQTIERLSISLSHYKKQQLQYETKQKLEYYLHQNDHECAKLSRPDNAASFVLKNLNVLPTTDVNLRMKLIDRFYPTMIVSHESVSTIYEGEELFTVINFHVCADGIPPLKIRLFIKDDTVHRVELLEYDQVAHLFEKISSSFCNTLIRNYCRLNKIDLILYSYHSLSQLQQIRIASLSHILQKYSEFVTRPVSWTSDSNSFLMSLSYIELTITEKLKNEKFKIKLQWNIVFENTAIGEVESQLIFSVQKDNACPLNDANDVFLTLVSEHGIVNAFSLMLLNLFGV
;
A
#
# COMPACT_ATOMS: atom_id res chain seq x y z
N MET A 1 -42.40 33.34 -4.38
CA MET A 1 -43.64 33.65 -5.12
C MET A 1 -44.81 33.12 -4.34
N ASN A 2 -45.51 34.06 -3.68
CA ASN A 2 -46.95 34.14 -3.38
C ASN A 2 -47.75 32.86 -3.12
N ASN A 3 -48.29 32.72 -1.90
CA ASN A 3 -49.62 33.25 -1.59
C ASN A 3 -49.98 32.99 -0.11
N ASP A 4 -49.87 34.04 0.70
CA ASP A 4 -50.67 34.19 1.92
C ASP A 4 -52.10 34.58 1.51
N SER A 5 -53.10 33.99 2.15
CA SER A 5 -54.50 34.36 1.96
C SER A 5 -55.22 34.29 3.30
N ASN A 6 -55.22 35.42 4.01
CA ASN A 6 -56.26 35.76 4.99
C ASN A 6 -57.51 36.24 4.24
N PRO A 7 -58.70 35.96 4.78
CA PRO A 7 -59.82 36.87 4.66
C PRO A 7 -60.34 37.29 6.04
N LEU A 8 -60.16 38.59 6.30
CA LEU A 8 -61.11 39.56 6.86
C LEU A 8 -62.19 39.11 7.86
N GLU A 9 -62.07 39.71 9.04
CA GLU A 9 -63.12 40.10 9.97
C GLU A 9 -64.38 40.66 9.26
N ASN A 10 -65.58 40.42 9.80
CA ASN A 10 -66.41 41.47 10.41
C ASN A 10 -67.86 41.07 10.79
N ILE A 11 -68.33 41.65 11.91
CA ILE A 11 -69.73 42.11 12.19
C ILE A 11 -70.74 40.98 12.54
N SER A 12 -71.55 40.97 13.60
CA SER A 12 -71.96 41.93 14.65
C SER A 12 -72.86 41.18 15.66
N SER A 13 -72.88 41.60 16.92
CA SER A 13 -74.08 41.55 17.80
C SER A 13 -74.68 42.97 17.85
N PRO A 14 -75.88 43.29 18.40
CA PRO A 14 -76.92 42.51 19.11
C PRO A 14 -78.38 42.86 18.69
N THR A 15 -79.42 42.15 19.15
CA THR A 15 -80.76 42.77 19.36
C THR A 15 -81.66 41.99 20.35
N SER A 16 -82.09 42.73 21.39
CA SER A 16 -83.38 42.71 22.11
C SER A 16 -84.00 41.41 22.65
N ILE A 17 -84.08 41.36 23.99
CA ILE A 17 -85.04 40.59 24.80
C ILE A 17 -86.45 41.20 24.62
N PRO A 18 -87.53 40.39 24.63
CA PRO A 18 -88.45 40.51 25.75
C PRO A 18 -89.02 39.17 26.28
N ASP A 19 -89.08 39.13 27.60
CA ASP A 19 -90.15 38.59 28.44
C ASP A 19 -90.56 37.11 28.31
N THR A 20 -89.97 36.37 29.26
CA THR A 20 -90.33 35.07 29.85
C THR A 20 -91.84 34.81 29.90
N PRO A 21 -92.30 33.54 29.84
CA PRO A 21 -92.25 32.75 31.07
C PRO A 21 -92.12 31.23 30.86
N ALA A 22 -91.96 30.54 31.99
CA ALA A 22 -92.08 29.10 32.13
C ALA A 22 -90.97 28.31 31.43
N CYS A 23 -89.90 28.06 32.19
CA CYS A 23 -89.41 26.71 32.46
C CYS A 23 -90.06 25.59 31.61
N ASP A 24 -89.76 25.52 30.31
CA ASP A 24 -89.72 24.24 29.61
C ASP A 24 -88.42 23.58 30.02
N VAL A 25 -88.40 23.16 31.29
CA VAL A 25 -87.37 22.31 31.86
C VAL A 25 -87.21 21.08 30.96
N ASP A 26 -88.30 20.63 30.33
CA ASP A 26 -88.33 19.52 29.37
C ASP A 26 -87.67 19.85 28.02
N ASP A 27 -87.86 21.04 27.45
CA ASP A 27 -87.10 21.45 26.23
C ASP A 27 -85.62 21.70 26.56
N ILE A 28 -85.34 22.27 27.72
CA ILE A 28 -83.96 22.42 28.19
C ILE A 28 -83.33 21.04 28.44
N LEU A 29 -84.08 20.08 29.00
CA LEU A 29 -83.60 18.72 29.22
C LEU A 29 -83.35 18.01 27.90
N THR A 30 -84.27 18.06 26.94
CA THR A 30 -84.07 17.42 25.63
C THR A 30 -82.90 18.04 24.87
N LEU A 31 -82.73 19.37 24.93
CA LEU A 31 -81.56 20.05 24.38
C LEU A 31 -80.27 19.69 25.12
N GLN A 32 -80.31 19.50 26.44
CA GLN A 32 -79.15 19.05 27.23
C GLN A 32 -78.78 17.59 26.95
N THR A 33 -79.77 16.70 26.80
CA THR A 33 -79.55 15.29 26.42
C THR A 33 -78.99 15.20 25.01
N ARG A 34 -79.55 15.93 24.05
CA ARG A 34 -79.02 16.01 22.67
C ARG A 34 -77.63 16.62 22.62
N LYS A 35 -77.35 17.63 23.45
CA LYS A 35 -76.01 18.19 23.60
C LYS A 35 -75.04 17.15 24.16
N ALA A 36 -75.45 16.35 25.15
CA ALA A 36 -74.64 15.29 25.71
C ALA A 36 -74.34 14.19 24.66
N GLU A 37 -75.34 13.78 23.88
CA GLU A 37 -75.17 12.83 22.76
C GLU A 37 -74.20 13.37 21.70
N LEU A 38 -74.36 14.63 21.27
CA LEU A 38 -73.46 15.25 20.30
C LEU A 38 -72.02 15.41 20.84
N VAL A 39 -71.87 15.69 22.14
CA VAL A 39 -70.55 15.71 22.80
C VAL A 39 -69.94 14.31 22.81
N GLN A 40 -70.74 13.28 23.10
CA GLN A 40 -70.29 11.89 23.06
C GLN A 40 -69.90 11.45 21.65
N GLU A 41 -70.66 11.82 20.62
CA GLU A 41 -70.32 11.57 19.22
C GLU A 41 -69.04 12.31 18.81
N ARG A 42 -68.91 13.58 19.20
CA ARG A 42 -67.69 14.36 18.97
C ARG A 42 -66.48 13.69 19.61
N ASP A 43 -66.60 13.23 20.85
CA ASP A 43 -65.51 12.60 21.59
C ASP A 43 -65.15 11.24 21.00
N ALA A 44 -66.15 10.45 20.55
CA ALA A 44 -65.93 9.20 19.82
C ALA A 44 -65.25 9.44 18.45
N LEU A 45 -65.64 10.48 17.72
CA LEU A 45 -64.99 10.89 16.47
C LEU A 45 -63.58 11.41 16.70
N ALA A 46 -63.35 12.14 17.79
CA ALA A 46 -62.02 12.60 18.18
C ALA A 46 -61.09 11.42 18.51
N GLN A 47 -61.58 10.40 19.23
CA GLN A 47 -60.84 9.16 19.48
C GLN A 47 -60.50 8.43 18.17
N LYS A 48 -61.48 8.21 17.29
CA LYS A 48 -61.23 7.60 15.96
C LYS A 48 -60.21 8.37 15.13
N ARG A 49 -60.25 9.71 15.18
CA ARG A 49 -59.28 10.57 14.49
C ARG A 49 -57.87 10.37 15.04
N ILE A 50 -57.71 10.21 16.35
CA ILE A 50 -56.42 9.95 16.99
C ILE A 50 -55.91 8.57 16.60
N GLU A 51 -56.76 7.54 16.63
CA GLU A 51 -56.40 6.17 16.22
C GLU A 51 -55.97 6.09 14.75
N LEU A 52 -56.70 6.79 13.86
CA LEU A 52 -56.34 6.87 12.44
C LEU A 52 -54.99 7.57 12.25
N LYS A 53 -54.72 8.66 12.97
CA LYS A 53 -53.41 9.34 12.92
C LYS A 53 -52.28 8.41 13.36
N GLN A 54 -52.45 7.71 14.48
CA GLN A 54 -51.46 6.75 14.97
C GLN A 54 -51.23 5.61 13.96
N THR A 55 -52.29 5.16 13.29
CA THR A 55 -52.20 4.12 12.25
C THR A 55 -51.44 4.63 11.03
N ILE A 56 -51.70 5.86 10.59
CA ILE A 56 -50.97 6.52 9.50
C ILE A 56 -49.49 6.68 9.84
N GLU A 57 -49.17 7.09 11.06
CA GLU A 57 -47.77 7.21 11.52
C GLU A 57 -47.05 5.85 11.52
N ARG A 58 -47.69 4.80 12.04
CA ARG A 58 -47.13 3.43 12.00
C ARG A 58 -46.90 2.95 10.57
N LEU A 59 -47.87 3.19 9.67
CA LEU A 59 -47.75 2.82 8.26
C LEU A 59 -46.65 3.62 7.55
N SER A 60 -46.52 4.91 7.85
CA SER A 60 -45.46 5.77 7.32
C SER A 60 -44.07 5.28 7.73
N ILE A 61 -43.91 4.92 9.02
CA ILE A 61 -42.66 4.34 9.54
C ILE A 61 -42.37 3.00 8.83
N SER A 62 -43.37 2.12 8.73
CA SER A 62 -43.19 0.83 8.05
C SER A 62 -42.81 0.99 6.58
N LEU A 63 -43.42 1.95 5.87
CA LEU A 63 -43.13 2.25 4.47
C LEU A 63 -41.70 2.80 4.31
N SER A 64 -41.27 3.67 5.22
CA SER A 64 -39.89 4.18 5.23
C SER A 64 -38.86 3.06 5.45
N HIS A 65 -39.18 2.09 6.32
CA HIS A 65 -38.35 0.91 6.56
C HIS A 65 -38.26 0.03 5.30
N TYR A 66 -39.38 -0.26 4.65
CA TYR A 66 -39.38 -1.04 3.40
C TYR A 66 -38.61 -0.35 2.27
N LYS A 67 -38.75 0.97 2.11
CA LYS A 67 -37.95 1.74 1.14
C LYS A 67 -36.45 1.67 1.44
N LYS A 68 -36.06 1.78 2.71
CA LYS A 68 -34.65 1.66 3.11
C LYS A 68 -34.11 0.26 2.85
N GLN A 69 -34.89 -0.77 3.14
CA GLN A 69 -34.53 -2.17 2.88
C GLN A 69 -34.39 -2.46 1.39
N GLN A 70 -35.30 -1.93 0.56
CA GLN A 70 -35.21 -2.07 -0.89
C GLN A 70 -33.93 -1.40 -1.44
N LEU A 71 -33.61 -0.18 -0.97
CA LEU A 71 -32.41 0.54 -1.40
C LEU A 71 -31.13 -0.20 -1.00
N GLN A 72 -31.10 -0.80 0.19
CA GLN A 72 -30.01 -1.67 0.64
C GLN A 72 -29.87 -2.91 -0.24
N TYR A 73 -30.99 -3.55 -0.62
CA TYR A 73 -30.99 -4.71 -1.50
C TYR A 73 -30.47 -4.37 -2.91
N GLU A 74 -30.94 -3.26 -3.50
CA GLU A 74 -30.46 -2.78 -4.80
C GLU A 74 -28.96 -2.42 -4.77
N THR A 75 -28.51 -1.80 -3.68
CA THR A 75 -27.09 -1.47 -3.49
C THR A 75 -26.26 -2.73 -3.33
N LYS A 76 -26.74 -3.73 -2.59
CA LYS A 76 -26.09 -5.03 -2.45
C LYS A 76 -25.99 -5.75 -3.79
N GLN A 77 -27.07 -5.80 -4.58
CA GLN A 77 -27.05 -6.40 -5.92
C GLN A 77 -26.09 -5.68 -6.87
N LYS A 78 -26.06 -4.34 -6.87
CA LYS A 78 -25.08 -3.59 -7.67
C LYS A 78 -23.65 -3.85 -7.23
N LEU A 79 -23.40 -3.89 -5.92
CA LEU A 79 -22.08 -4.20 -5.39
C LEU A 79 -21.66 -5.63 -5.76
N GLU A 80 -22.56 -6.61 -5.65
CA GLU A 80 -22.32 -8.00 -6.02
C GLU A 80 -22.05 -8.13 -7.54
N TYR A 81 -22.78 -7.39 -8.37
CA TYR A 81 -22.49 -7.28 -9.80
C TYR A 81 -21.10 -6.71 -10.07
N TYR A 82 -20.72 -5.61 -9.41
CA TYR A 82 -19.39 -5.02 -9.57
C TYR A 82 -18.27 -5.90 -9.01
N LEU A 83 -18.51 -6.61 -7.90
CA LEU A 83 -17.58 -7.58 -7.34
C LEU A 83 -17.40 -8.76 -8.29
N HIS A 84 -18.48 -9.34 -8.84
CA HIS A 84 -18.36 -10.39 -9.86
C HIS A 84 -17.67 -9.92 -11.13
N GLN A 85 -17.91 -8.68 -11.56
CA GLN A 85 -17.20 -8.09 -12.69
C GLN A 85 -15.71 -7.89 -12.38
N ASN A 86 -15.38 -7.45 -11.16
CA ASN A 86 -14.01 -7.28 -10.71
C ASN A 86 -13.31 -8.63 -10.51
N ASP A 87 -13.99 -9.65 -9.97
CA ASP A 87 -13.49 -11.01 -9.85
C ASP A 87 -13.27 -11.65 -11.23
N HIS A 88 -14.13 -11.35 -12.21
CA HIS A 88 -13.95 -11.81 -13.59
C HIS A 88 -12.75 -11.12 -14.26
N GLU A 89 -12.60 -9.81 -14.09
CA GLU A 89 -11.45 -9.05 -14.62
C GLU A 89 -10.15 -9.37 -13.87
N CYS A 90 -10.20 -9.55 -12.54
CA CYS A 90 -9.09 -10.06 -11.74
C CYS A 90 -8.75 -11.50 -12.13
N ALA A 91 -9.71 -12.40 -12.33
CA ALA A 91 -9.41 -13.75 -12.86
C ALA A 91 -8.81 -13.73 -14.28
N LYS A 92 -9.07 -12.68 -15.05
CA LYS A 92 -8.43 -12.39 -16.35
C LYS A 92 -6.99 -11.89 -16.19
N LEU A 93 -6.75 -11.05 -15.17
CA LEU A 93 -5.46 -10.40 -14.89
C LEU A 93 -4.52 -11.24 -13.98
N SER A 94 -5.08 -12.15 -13.18
CA SER A 94 -4.39 -12.99 -12.18
C SER A 94 -4.04 -14.39 -12.68
N ARG A 95 -4.45 -14.76 -13.90
CA ARG A 95 -3.90 -15.94 -14.57
C ARG A 95 -2.57 -15.52 -15.23
N PRO A 96 -1.44 -16.22 -15.02
CA PRO A 96 -0.29 -16.06 -15.90
C PRO A 96 -0.80 -16.31 -17.31
N ASP A 97 -0.50 -15.40 -18.22
CA ASP A 97 -1.24 -15.16 -19.46
C ASP A 97 -1.21 -16.34 -20.44
N ASN A 98 -1.97 -17.39 -20.13
CA ASN A 98 -2.11 -18.60 -20.92
C ASN A 98 -3.01 -18.34 -22.13
N ALA A 99 -3.87 -17.31 -22.10
CA ALA A 99 -4.67 -16.90 -23.24
C ALA A 99 -3.83 -16.15 -24.27
N ALA A 100 -2.99 -15.18 -23.87
CA ALA A 100 -2.01 -14.60 -24.78
C ALA A 100 -1.01 -15.65 -25.27
N SER A 101 -0.52 -16.54 -24.39
CA SER A 101 0.39 -17.62 -24.79
C SER A 101 -0.24 -18.63 -25.75
N PHE A 102 -1.53 -18.96 -25.59
CA PHE A 102 -2.29 -19.83 -26.50
C PHE A 102 -2.56 -19.14 -27.85
N VAL A 103 -2.93 -17.86 -27.83
CA VAL A 103 -3.14 -17.05 -29.04
C VAL A 103 -1.82 -16.82 -29.80
N LEU A 104 -0.72 -16.54 -29.10
CA LEU A 104 0.63 -16.42 -29.67
C LEU A 104 1.14 -17.76 -30.22
N LYS A 105 0.92 -18.88 -29.51
CA LYS A 105 1.26 -20.23 -29.99
C LYS A 105 0.45 -20.65 -31.22
N ASN A 106 -0.80 -20.21 -31.36
CA ASN A 106 -1.68 -20.61 -32.47
C ASN A 106 -1.65 -19.65 -33.66
N LEU A 107 -1.29 -18.38 -33.47
CA LEU A 107 -1.25 -17.38 -34.55
C LEU A 107 0.10 -17.33 -35.29
N ASN A 108 1.10 -18.14 -34.92
CA ASN A 108 2.46 -18.07 -35.48
C ASN A 108 3.02 -16.64 -35.51
N VAL A 109 2.66 -15.81 -34.54
CA VAL A 109 3.12 -14.43 -34.46
C VAL A 109 4.52 -14.45 -33.86
N LEU A 110 5.51 -14.16 -34.70
CA LEU A 110 6.89 -14.01 -34.26
C LEU A 110 7.06 -12.68 -33.51
N PRO A 111 8.00 -12.60 -32.55
CA PRO A 111 8.39 -11.34 -31.95
C PRO A 111 8.80 -10.32 -33.01
N THR A 112 8.62 -9.03 -32.71
CA THR A 112 9.06 -7.97 -33.61
C THR A 112 10.54 -8.11 -33.96
N THR A 113 10.87 -7.94 -35.25
CA THR A 113 12.25 -7.94 -35.74
C THR A 113 12.99 -6.66 -35.37
N ASP A 114 12.26 -5.59 -35.00
CA ASP A 114 12.84 -4.31 -34.57
C ASP A 114 13.62 -4.47 -33.26
N VAL A 115 14.94 -4.54 -33.38
CA VAL A 115 15.88 -4.67 -32.26
C VAL A 115 15.77 -3.45 -31.33
N ASN A 116 15.62 -2.25 -31.87
CA ASN A 116 15.59 -1.03 -31.07
C ASN A 116 14.33 -0.98 -30.20
N LEU A 117 13.20 -1.39 -30.76
CA LEU A 117 11.96 -1.53 -29.99
C LEU A 117 12.08 -2.60 -28.91
N ARG A 118 12.70 -3.75 -29.22
CA ARG A 118 12.95 -4.81 -28.22
C ARG A 118 13.84 -4.34 -27.09
N MET A 119 14.93 -3.63 -27.38
CA MET A 119 15.80 -3.07 -26.35
C MET A 119 15.05 -2.07 -25.47
N LYS A 120 14.27 -1.16 -26.06
CA LYS A 120 13.41 -0.22 -25.29
C LYS A 120 12.38 -0.92 -24.40
N LEU A 121 11.87 -2.09 -24.81
CA LEU A 121 10.96 -2.88 -24.00
C LEU A 121 11.69 -3.61 -22.86
N ILE A 122 12.91 -4.10 -23.10
CA ILE A 122 13.77 -4.70 -22.06
C ILE A 122 14.06 -3.68 -20.96
N ASP A 123 14.34 -2.42 -21.32
CA ASP A 123 14.58 -1.35 -20.35
C ASP A 123 13.39 -1.13 -19.39
N ARG A 124 12.16 -1.50 -19.79
CA ARG A 124 11.00 -1.44 -18.88
C ARG A 124 11.01 -2.53 -17.82
N PHE A 125 11.58 -3.69 -18.12
CA PHE A 125 11.69 -4.81 -17.18
C PHE A 125 12.89 -4.65 -16.25
N TYR A 126 13.97 -4.02 -16.74
CA TYR A 126 15.21 -3.82 -15.99
C TYR A 126 15.62 -2.35 -15.96
N PRO A 127 14.81 -1.45 -15.38
CA PRO A 127 15.00 0.00 -15.50
C PRO A 127 16.28 0.52 -14.84
N THR A 128 16.85 -0.24 -13.91
CA THR A 128 18.00 0.16 -13.11
C THR A 128 19.31 -0.44 -13.58
N MET A 129 19.28 -1.31 -14.60
CA MET A 129 20.43 -2.10 -15.04
C MET A 129 20.76 -1.79 -16.49
N ILE A 130 22.02 -1.42 -16.73
CA ILE A 130 22.55 -1.11 -18.04
C ILE A 130 23.61 -2.15 -18.38
N VAL A 131 23.41 -2.85 -19.49
CA VAL A 131 24.39 -3.79 -20.04
C VAL A 131 25.08 -3.12 -21.21
N SER A 132 26.39 -2.96 -21.10
CA SER A 132 27.19 -2.27 -22.10
C SER A 132 28.17 -3.27 -22.71
N HIS A 133 28.11 -3.39 -24.02
CA HIS A 133 29.01 -4.24 -24.76
C HIS A 133 30.40 -3.61 -24.86
N GLU A 134 31.45 -4.36 -24.53
CA GLU A 134 32.83 -3.88 -24.60
C GLU A 134 33.55 -4.43 -25.84
N SER A 135 33.59 -5.75 -26.01
CA SER A 135 34.23 -6.39 -27.18
C SER A 135 33.73 -7.80 -27.42
N VAL A 136 33.68 -8.20 -28.69
CA VAL A 136 33.59 -9.60 -29.11
C VAL A 136 34.87 -9.94 -29.86
N SER A 137 35.51 -11.04 -29.47
CA SER A 137 36.67 -11.59 -30.16
C SER A 137 36.54 -13.09 -30.30
N THR A 138 37.33 -13.68 -31.19
CA THR A 138 37.43 -15.12 -31.31
C THR A 138 38.85 -15.52 -30.93
N ILE A 139 38.97 -16.40 -29.93
CA ILE A 139 40.25 -16.83 -29.38
C ILE A 139 40.39 -18.33 -29.62
N TYR A 140 41.60 -18.75 -29.97
CA TYR A 140 41.97 -20.15 -30.06
C TYR A 140 42.68 -20.56 -28.77
N GLU A 141 42.08 -21.46 -27.99
CA GLU A 141 42.65 -21.97 -26.74
C GLU A 141 42.86 -23.49 -26.89
N GLY A 142 44.13 -23.92 -27.02
CA GLY A 142 44.47 -25.30 -27.35
C GLY A 142 44.20 -25.63 -28.82
N GLU A 143 43.24 -26.53 -29.09
CA GLU A 143 42.75 -26.87 -30.43
C GLU A 143 41.31 -26.36 -30.70
N GLU A 144 40.73 -25.65 -29.74
CA GLU A 144 39.33 -25.25 -29.77
C GLU A 144 39.16 -23.74 -30.01
N LEU A 145 38.15 -23.41 -30.82
CA LEU A 145 37.79 -22.03 -31.14
C LEU A 145 36.69 -21.56 -30.18
N PHE A 146 36.95 -20.50 -29.43
CA PHE A 146 35.98 -19.87 -28.54
C PHE A 146 35.63 -18.47 -29.02
N THR A 147 34.35 -18.15 -29.03
CA THR A 147 33.87 -16.77 -29.11
C THR A 147 33.87 -16.17 -27.72
N VAL A 148 34.65 -15.11 -27.52
CA VAL A 148 34.80 -14.42 -26.25
C VAL A 148 34.02 -13.12 -26.30
N ILE A 149 33.09 -12.94 -25.36
CA ILE A 149 32.28 -11.74 -25.23
C ILE A 149 32.62 -11.06 -23.91
N ASN A 150 33.10 -9.82 -23.98
CA ASN A 150 33.30 -8.96 -22.83
C ASN A 150 32.19 -7.91 -22.78
N PHE A 151 31.57 -7.78 -21.61
CA PHE A 151 30.59 -6.73 -21.36
C PHE A 151 30.65 -6.32 -19.90
N HIS A 152 30.13 -5.13 -19.62
CA HIS A 152 30.00 -4.65 -18.25
C HIS A 152 28.54 -4.37 -17.92
N VAL A 153 28.18 -4.72 -16.69
CA VAL A 153 26.87 -4.50 -16.12
C VAL A 153 26.99 -3.40 -15.08
N CYS A 154 26.21 -2.35 -15.24
CA CYS A 154 26.14 -1.23 -14.31
C CYS A 154 24.72 -1.11 -13.77
N ALA A 155 24.58 -0.76 -12.50
CA ALA A 155 23.29 -0.41 -11.93
C ALA A 155 23.46 0.61 -10.80
N ASP A 156 22.47 1.47 -10.60
CA ASP A 156 22.59 2.50 -9.57
C ASP A 156 22.60 1.90 -8.17
N GLY A 157 23.52 2.38 -7.33
CA GLY A 157 23.64 1.98 -5.93
C GLY A 157 24.54 0.76 -5.67
N ILE A 158 25.05 0.10 -6.71
CA ILE A 158 25.99 -1.04 -6.60
C ILE A 158 27.21 -0.86 -7.53
N PRO A 159 28.37 -1.45 -7.18
CA PRO A 159 29.56 -1.40 -8.03
C PRO A 159 29.34 -2.11 -9.37
N PRO A 160 29.95 -1.64 -10.47
CA PRO A 160 29.82 -2.28 -11.77
C PRO A 160 30.51 -3.65 -11.80
N LEU A 161 29.97 -4.56 -12.61
CA LEU A 161 30.48 -5.92 -12.79
C LEU A 161 30.94 -6.12 -14.24
N LYS A 162 32.24 -6.41 -14.44
CA LYS A 162 32.79 -6.75 -15.75
C LYS A 162 32.79 -8.27 -15.93
N ILE A 163 32.20 -8.75 -17.01
CA ILE A 163 32.01 -10.18 -17.28
C ILE A 163 32.65 -10.54 -18.62
N ARG A 164 33.40 -11.65 -18.62
CA ARG A 164 33.94 -12.30 -19.81
C ARG A 164 33.32 -13.68 -19.96
N LEU A 165 32.69 -13.93 -21.10
CA LEU A 165 32.10 -15.22 -21.46
C LEU A 165 32.93 -15.90 -22.53
N PHE A 166 33.15 -17.20 -22.38
CA PHE A 166 33.70 -18.08 -23.42
C PHE A 166 32.58 -18.97 -23.95
N ILE A 167 32.27 -18.82 -25.23
CA ILE A 167 31.16 -19.49 -25.90
C ILE A 167 31.70 -20.39 -27.02
N LYS A 168 31.20 -21.61 -27.10
CA LYS A 168 31.48 -22.56 -28.18
C LYS A 168 30.21 -23.34 -28.48
N ASP A 169 29.90 -23.50 -29.76
CA ASP A 169 28.71 -24.21 -30.25
C ASP A 169 27.41 -23.77 -29.53
N ASP A 170 27.22 -22.46 -29.37
CA ASP A 170 26.10 -21.82 -28.66
C ASP A 170 25.96 -22.19 -27.17
N THR A 171 26.99 -22.75 -26.55
CA THR A 171 27.04 -23.08 -25.12
C THR A 171 28.08 -22.25 -24.37
N VAL A 172 27.76 -21.86 -23.14
CA VAL A 172 28.68 -21.11 -22.26
C VAL A 172 29.62 -22.10 -21.56
N HIS A 173 30.90 -22.07 -21.93
CA HIS A 173 31.93 -22.94 -21.37
C HIS A 173 32.56 -22.39 -20.10
N ARG A 174 32.81 -21.08 -20.06
CA ARG A 174 33.50 -20.44 -18.94
C ARG A 174 32.98 -19.03 -18.75
N VAL A 175 32.73 -18.66 -17.50
CA VAL A 175 32.37 -17.30 -17.07
C VAL A 175 33.44 -16.78 -16.13
N GLU A 176 34.01 -15.62 -16.47
CA GLU A 176 35.02 -14.94 -15.67
C GLU A 176 34.53 -13.55 -15.28
N LEU A 177 34.80 -13.16 -14.03
CA LEU A 177 34.60 -11.80 -13.56
C LEU A 177 35.93 -11.06 -13.68
N LEU A 178 35.97 -10.02 -14.51
CA LEU A 178 37.17 -9.20 -14.67
C LEU A 178 37.22 -8.18 -13.53
N GLU A 179 38.41 -7.95 -12.98
CA GLU A 179 38.65 -6.94 -11.93
C GLU A 179 37.80 -7.12 -10.66
N TYR A 180 37.30 -8.34 -10.40
CA TYR A 180 36.43 -8.60 -9.26
C TYR A 180 37.05 -8.22 -7.92
N ASP A 181 38.35 -8.44 -7.75
CA ASP A 181 39.07 -8.14 -6.50
C ASP A 181 38.96 -6.65 -6.10
N GLN A 182 38.83 -5.76 -7.09
CA GLN A 182 38.69 -4.32 -6.84
C GLN A 182 37.31 -3.95 -6.28
N VAL A 183 36.27 -4.70 -6.65
CA VAL A 183 34.87 -4.44 -6.25
C VAL A 183 34.35 -5.38 -5.16
N ALA A 184 35.05 -6.50 -4.90
CA ALA A 184 34.65 -7.54 -3.96
C ALA A 184 34.37 -7.01 -2.56
N HIS A 185 35.25 -6.13 -2.06
CA HIS A 185 35.11 -5.53 -0.74
C HIS A 185 33.87 -4.63 -0.60
N LEU A 186 33.43 -4.00 -1.69
CA LEU A 186 32.20 -3.20 -1.71
C LEU A 186 30.97 -4.11 -1.72
N PHE A 187 30.99 -5.18 -2.53
CA PHE A 187 29.92 -6.18 -2.53
C PHE A 187 29.79 -6.85 -1.17
N GLU A 188 30.89 -7.17 -0.49
CA GLU A 188 30.86 -7.77 0.84
C GLU A 188 30.22 -6.85 1.89
N LYS A 189 30.44 -5.53 1.80
CA LYS A 189 29.76 -4.55 2.66
C LYS A 189 28.26 -4.42 2.36
N ILE A 190 27.85 -4.61 1.11
CA ILE A 190 26.45 -4.54 0.72
C ILE A 190 25.72 -5.83 1.11
N SER A 191 26.26 -6.97 0.69
CA SER A 191 25.80 -8.32 0.99
C SER A 191 26.94 -9.33 0.92
N SER A 192 27.40 -9.82 2.07
CA SER A 192 28.38 -10.90 2.14
C SER A 192 27.86 -12.22 1.55
N SER A 193 26.56 -12.49 1.68
CA SER A 193 25.92 -13.67 1.09
C SER A 193 25.94 -13.66 -0.44
N PHE A 194 25.82 -12.48 -1.06
CA PHE A 194 25.95 -12.29 -2.50
C PHE A 194 27.34 -12.63 -2.98
N CYS A 195 28.35 -12.02 -2.37
CA CYS A 195 29.76 -12.24 -2.70
C CYS A 195 30.11 -13.74 -2.68
N ASN A 196 29.71 -14.43 -1.60
CA ASN A 196 29.96 -15.87 -1.45
C ASN A 196 29.24 -16.71 -2.52
N THR A 197 27.97 -16.43 -2.80
CA THR A 197 27.16 -17.20 -3.76
C THR A 197 27.62 -16.97 -5.19
N LEU A 198 27.93 -15.73 -5.55
CA LEU A 198 28.42 -15.35 -6.87
C LEU A 198 29.66 -16.15 -7.25
N ILE A 199 30.68 -16.16 -6.39
CA ILE A 199 31.96 -16.82 -6.67
C ILE A 199 31.85 -18.34 -6.56
N ARG A 200 31.26 -18.85 -5.48
CA ARG A 200 31.27 -20.30 -5.20
C ARG A 200 30.30 -21.09 -6.08
N ASN A 201 29.17 -20.48 -6.44
CA ASN A 201 28.09 -21.16 -7.15
C ASN A 201 27.97 -20.64 -8.58
N TYR A 202 27.72 -19.35 -8.79
CA TYR A 202 27.30 -18.88 -10.11
C TYR A 202 28.45 -18.83 -11.13
N CYS A 203 29.60 -18.26 -10.77
CA CYS A 203 30.77 -18.23 -11.64
C CYS A 203 31.32 -19.64 -11.87
N ARG A 204 31.45 -20.44 -10.81
CA ARG A 204 31.97 -21.82 -10.90
C ARG A 204 31.10 -22.74 -11.76
N LEU A 205 29.78 -22.56 -11.73
CA LEU A 205 28.82 -23.36 -12.51
C LEU A 205 28.42 -22.69 -13.83
N ASN A 206 29.07 -21.59 -14.23
CA ASN A 206 28.81 -20.85 -15.47
C ASN A 206 27.35 -20.37 -15.63
N LYS A 207 26.66 -20.05 -14.53
CA LYS A 207 25.24 -19.64 -14.52
C LYS A 207 25.09 -18.14 -14.71
N ILE A 208 25.29 -17.67 -15.96
CA ILE A 208 25.26 -16.24 -16.28
C ILE A 208 23.90 -15.58 -16.03
N ASP A 209 22.82 -16.31 -16.27
CA ASP A 209 21.44 -15.92 -15.97
C ASP A 209 21.26 -15.54 -14.50
N LEU A 210 21.75 -16.39 -13.59
CA LEU A 210 21.68 -16.13 -12.15
C LEU A 210 22.59 -14.98 -11.72
N ILE A 211 23.74 -14.79 -12.36
CA ILE A 211 24.61 -13.62 -12.10
C ILE A 211 23.85 -12.33 -12.41
N LEU A 212 23.25 -12.24 -13.60
CA LEU A 212 22.54 -11.04 -14.04
C LEU A 212 21.29 -10.79 -13.20
N TYR A 213 20.49 -11.84 -12.94
CA TYR A 213 19.27 -11.71 -12.16
C TYR A 213 19.56 -11.33 -10.70
N SER A 214 20.52 -11.98 -10.05
CA SER A 214 20.87 -11.65 -8.67
C SER A 214 21.51 -10.27 -8.53
N TYR A 215 22.28 -9.83 -9.52
CA TYR A 215 22.81 -8.46 -9.56
C TYR A 215 21.67 -7.43 -9.68
N HIS A 216 20.66 -7.72 -10.51
CA HIS A 216 19.48 -6.88 -10.64
C HIS A 216 18.65 -6.83 -9.34
N SER A 217 18.35 -7.99 -8.74
CA SER A 217 17.62 -8.09 -7.47
C SER A 217 18.34 -7.34 -6.35
N LEU A 218 19.68 -7.48 -6.28
CA LEU A 218 20.52 -6.73 -5.35
C LEU A 218 20.42 -5.21 -5.59
N SER A 219 20.49 -4.75 -6.84
CA SER A 219 20.38 -3.32 -7.18
C SER A 219 19.05 -2.74 -6.72
N GLN A 220 17.92 -3.42 -7.01
CA GLN A 220 16.60 -2.94 -6.63
C GLN A 220 16.48 -2.75 -5.11
N LEU A 221 16.88 -3.77 -4.35
CA LEU A 221 16.81 -3.73 -2.89
C LEU A 221 17.75 -2.67 -2.31
N GLN A 222 18.94 -2.54 -2.89
CA GLN A 222 19.94 -1.55 -2.49
C GLN A 222 19.46 -0.11 -2.71
N GLN A 223 18.76 0.17 -3.81
CA GLN A 223 18.16 1.48 -4.05
C GLN A 223 17.10 1.82 -3.01
N ILE A 224 16.24 0.85 -2.67
CA ILE A 224 15.23 1.01 -1.61
C ILE A 224 15.92 1.30 -0.28
N ARG A 225 17.01 0.59 0.04
CA ARG A 225 17.82 0.82 1.24
C ARG A 225 18.41 2.23 1.28
N ILE A 226 19.10 2.65 0.21
CA ILE A 226 19.72 3.98 0.12
C ILE A 226 18.66 5.08 0.25
N ALA A 227 17.54 4.96 -0.47
CA ALA A 227 16.46 5.95 -0.42
C ALA A 227 15.84 6.05 0.99
N SER A 228 15.57 4.91 1.62
CA SER A 228 14.96 4.85 2.96
C SER A 228 15.91 5.40 4.03
N LEU A 229 17.18 4.98 4.03
CA LEU A 229 18.17 5.47 4.99
C LEU A 229 18.44 6.96 4.78
N SER A 230 18.55 7.43 3.53
CA SER A 230 18.69 8.86 3.22
C SER A 230 17.52 9.68 3.78
N HIS A 231 16.28 9.20 3.59
CA HIS A 231 15.09 9.86 4.15
C HIS A 231 15.15 9.94 5.68
N ILE A 232 15.51 8.85 6.35
CA ILE A 232 15.61 8.81 7.82
C ILE A 232 16.72 9.77 8.31
N LEU A 233 17.89 9.76 7.67
CA LEU A 233 19.01 10.63 8.03
C LEU A 233 18.66 12.11 7.84
N GLN A 234 17.95 12.47 6.77
CA GLN A 234 17.50 13.84 6.55
C GLN A 234 16.46 14.27 7.58
N LYS A 235 15.46 13.43 7.85
CA LYS A 235 14.36 13.74 8.77
C LYS A 235 14.82 13.87 10.22
N TYR A 236 15.79 13.05 10.65
CA TYR A 236 16.26 12.98 12.04
C TYR A 236 17.71 13.44 12.21
N SER A 237 18.19 14.31 11.31
CA SER A 237 19.59 14.75 11.24
C SER A 237 20.18 15.24 12.58
N GLU A 238 19.36 15.88 13.41
CA GLU A 238 19.75 16.39 14.74
C GLU A 238 20.09 15.30 15.75
N PHE A 239 19.56 14.09 15.56
CA PHE A 239 19.73 12.97 16.49
C PHE A 239 20.74 11.93 16.01
N VAL A 240 21.21 12.01 14.76
CA VAL A 240 22.12 11.03 14.16
C VAL A 240 23.48 11.10 14.84
N THR A 241 23.91 9.99 15.44
CA THR A 241 25.29 9.82 15.92
C THR A 241 26.17 9.09 14.93
N ARG A 242 25.60 8.15 14.17
CA ARG A 242 26.29 7.46 13.08
C ARG A 242 25.38 7.33 11.87
N PRO A 243 25.87 7.69 10.67
CA PRO A 243 27.21 8.20 10.36
C PRO A 243 27.45 9.67 10.73
N VAL A 244 28.71 10.03 11.00
CA VAL A 244 29.12 11.39 11.46
C VAL A 244 29.15 12.43 10.32
N SER A 245 29.38 12.00 9.07
CA SER A 245 29.64 12.89 7.92
C SER A 245 28.93 12.42 6.63
N TRP A 246 27.61 12.25 6.67
CA TRP A 246 26.82 11.81 5.51
C TRP A 246 26.41 12.96 4.57
N THR A 247 26.69 14.22 4.94
CA THR A 247 26.29 15.42 4.20
C THR A 247 27.28 15.85 3.11
N SER A 248 28.53 15.39 3.14
CA SER A 248 29.61 15.83 2.24
C SER A 248 29.83 14.95 1.01
N ASP A 249 29.52 13.64 1.09
CA ASP A 249 29.58 12.68 -0.02
C ASP A 249 28.45 11.66 0.15
N SER A 250 27.23 12.06 -0.24
CA SER A 250 26.01 11.31 0.08
C SER A 250 25.95 9.94 -0.60
N ASN A 251 26.26 9.84 -1.90
CA ASN A 251 25.96 8.62 -2.63
C ASN A 251 26.94 7.47 -2.36
N SER A 252 28.26 7.71 -2.42
CA SER A 252 29.26 6.66 -2.22
C SER A 252 29.26 6.11 -0.79
N PHE A 253 29.03 6.99 0.19
CA PHE A 253 28.97 6.61 1.59
C PHE A 253 27.71 5.77 1.89
N LEU A 254 26.54 6.19 1.39
CA LEU A 254 25.28 5.48 1.59
C LEU A 254 25.27 4.09 0.94
N MET A 255 26.02 3.86 -0.15
CA MET A 255 26.16 2.52 -0.73
C MET A 255 26.72 1.50 0.27
N SER A 256 27.65 1.92 1.12
CA SER A 256 28.31 1.04 2.08
C SER A 256 27.66 0.99 3.46
N LEU A 257 26.61 1.80 3.68
CA LEU A 257 25.98 1.94 4.98
C LEU A 257 25.02 0.77 5.25
N SER A 258 25.36 -0.04 6.25
CA SER A 258 24.52 -1.17 6.70
C SER A 258 23.70 -0.85 7.95
N TYR A 259 23.97 0.26 8.64
CA TYR A 259 23.21 0.68 9.81
C TYR A 259 23.25 2.18 10.04
N ILE A 260 22.24 2.68 10.75
CA ILE A 260 22.19 4.04 11.30
C ILE A 260 22.04 3.97 12.81
N GLU A 261 22.59 4.95 13.50
CA GLU A 261 22.49 5.10 14.95
C GLU A 261 22.05 6.52 15.30
N LEU A 262 21.05 6.64 16.16
CA LEU A 262 20.60 7.91 16.72
C LEU A 262 20.70 7.87 18.22
N THR A 263 21.04 9.01 18.82
CA THR A 263 20.99 9.18 20.27
C THR A 263 19.95 10.24 20.61
N ILE A 264 18.89 9.81 21.28
CA ILE A 264 17.81 10.69 21.75
C ILE A 264 17.95 10.84 23.27
N THR A 265 17.91 12.07 23.74
CA THR A 265 17.90 12.37 25.19
C THR A 265 16.47 12.66 25.62
N GLU A 266 15.92 11.85 26.52
CA GLU A 266 14.57 12.05 27.04
C GLU A 266 14.57 13.28 27.97
N LYS A 267 13.86 14.35 27.57
CA LYS A 267 13.88 15.66 28.26
C LYS A 267 13.46 15.60 29.73
N LEU A 268 12.61 14.64 30.09
CA LEU A 268 12.04 14.52 31.45
C LEU A 268 12.97 13.82 32.44
N LYS A 269 13.77 12.85 31.98
CA LYS A 269 14.63 12.01 32.84
C LYS A 269 16.12 12.22 32.62
N ASN A 270 16.49 13.01 31.61
CA ASN A 270 17.86 13.20 31.12
C ASN A 270 18.56 11.87 30.78
N GLU A 271 17.77 10.86 30.40
CA GLU A 271 18.25 9.53 30.02
C GLU A 271 18.53 9.51 28.53
N LYS A 272 19.64 8.88 28.13
CA LYS A 272 20.03 8.75 26.73
C LYS A 272 19.67 7.36 26.21
N PHE A 273 19.01 7.37 25.07
CA PHE A 273 18.63 6.17 24.33
C PHE A 273 19.37 6.14 23.00
N LYS A 274 20.04 5.02 22.75
CA LYS A 274 20.65 4.69 21.46
C LYS A 274 19.68 3.85 20.67
N ILE A 275 19.24 4.38 19.53
CA ILE A 275 18.41 3.66 18.57
C ILE A 275 19.30 3.25 17.42
N LYS A 276 19.33 1.97 17.11
CA LYS A 276 20.08 1.43 15.98
C LYS A 276 19.13 0.67 15.05
N LEU A 277 19.12 1.08 13.79
CA LEU A 277 18.50 0.36 12.69
C LEU A 277 19.62 -0.23 11.82
N GLN A 278 19.68 -1.55 11.76
CA GLN A 278 20.58 -2.29 10.90
C GLN A 278 19.78 -2.95 9.77
N TRP A 279 20.31 -2.87 8.56
CA TRP A 279 19.70 -3.40 7.35
C TRP A 279 20.72 -4.23 6.58
N ASN A 280 20.60 -5.54 6.72
CA ASN A 280 21.42 -6.50 6.00
C ASN A 280 20.65 -6.96 4.75
N ILE A 281 21.38 -7.14 3.66
CA ILE A 281 20.82 -7.70 2.42
C ILE A 281 21.34 -9.14 2.30
N VAL A 282 20.45 -10.11 2.22
CA VAL A 282 20.80 -11.55 2.24
C VAL A 282 20.13 -12.32 1.10
N PHE A 283 20.73 -13.42 0.66
CA PHE A 283 20.06 -14.34 -0.26
C PHE A 283 18.98 -15.12 0.48
N GLU A 284 17.73 -14.94 0.07
CA GLU A 284 16.62 -15.80 0.49
C GLU A 284 16.70 -17.13 -0.26
N ASN A 285 16.88 -17.06 -1.59
CA ASN A 285 16.90 -18.24 -2.44
C ASN A 285 18.02 -18.21 -3.47
N THR A 286 19.09 -18.94 -3.16
CA THR A 286 20.27 -19.09 -4.02
C THR A 286 19.99 -19.85 -5.32
N ALA A 287 18.89 -20.59 -5.44
CA ALA A 287 18.56 -21.34 -6.64
C ALA A 287 18.00 -20.44 -7.76
N ILE A 288 17.27 -19.39 -7.39
CA ILE A 288 16.64 -18.45 -8.31
C ILE A 288 17.35 -17.09 -8.35
N GLY A 289 18.27 -16.82 -7.42
CA GLY A 289 19.02 -15.57 -7.38
C GLY A 289 18.29 -14.44 -6.66
N GLU A 290 17.31 -14.75 -5.82
CA GLU A 290 16.48 -13.77 -5.11
C GLU A 290 17.12 -13.32 -3.80
N VAL A 291 17.07 -12.01 -3.59
CA VAL A 291 17.70 -11.31 -2.47
C VAL A 291 16.63 -10.64 -1.62
N GLU A 292 16.74 -10.76 -0.30
CA GLU A 292 15.78 -10.26 0.69
C GLU A 292 16.43 -9.25 1.66
N SER A 293 15.59 -8.40 2.24
CA SER A 293 15.96 -7.47 3.32
C SER A 293 15.80 -8.09 4.70
N GLN A 294 16.88 -8.13 5.46
CA GLN A 294 16.86 -8.47 6.88
C GLN A 294 17.08 -7.20 7.72
N LEU A 295 16.02 -6.75 8.39
CA LEU A 295 16.01 -5.57 9.25
C LEU A 295 16.16 -5.96 10.72
N ILE A 296 16.97 -5.20 11.45
CA ILE A 296 17.12 -5.33 12.90
C ILE A 296 17.00 -3.95 13.53
N PHE A 297 15.99 -3.76 14.35
CA PHE A 297 15.75 -2.53 15.10
C PHE A 297 16.01 -2.77 16.59
N SER A 298 16.79 -1.89 17.20
CA SER A 298 17.13 -1.98 18.63
C SER A 298 17.10 -0.62 19.29
N VAL A 299 16.57 -0.58 20.50
CA VAL A 299 16.54 0.60 21.37
C VAL A 299 17.23 0.24 22.66
N GLN A 300 18.30 0.94 23.00
CA GLN A 300 19.11 0.66 24.17
C GLN A 300 19.22 1.91 25.03
N LYS A 301 18.87 1.80 26.31
CA LYS A 301 19.18 2.82 27.32
C LYS A 301 20.64 2.68 27.73
N ASP A 302 21.31 3.80 28.00
CA ASP A 302 22.72 3.78 28.42
C ASP A 302 22.99 2.73 29.52
N ASN A 303 23.93 1.81 29.24
CA ASN A 303 24.34 0.68 30.08
C ASN A 303 23.26 -0.39 30.41
N ALA A 304 22.13 -0.40 29.70
CA ALA A 304 21.08 -1.43 29.85
C ALA A 304 21.06 -2.41 28.66
N CYS A 305 20.37 -3.54 28.83
CA CYS A 305 20.04 -4.41 27.70
C CYS A 305 19.08 -3.69 26.73
N PRO A 306 19.07 -4.09 25.44
CA PRO A 306 18.09 -3.61 24.48
C PRO A 306 16.65 -3.82 25.01
N LEU A 307 15.75 -2.93 24.65
CA LEU A 307 14.33 -3.08 24.95
C LEU A 307 13.81 -4.34 24.25
N ASN A 308 13.30 -5.30 25.03
CA ASN A 308 12.70 -6.53 24.51
C ASN A 308 11.49 -6.18 23.62
N ASP A 309 11.24 -7.02 22.61
CA ASP A 309 10.12 -6.93 21.67
C ASP A 309 10.08 -5.71 20.73
N ALA A 310 10.98 -4.72 20.92
CA ALA A 310 11.04 -3.53 20.06
C ALA A 310 11.29 -3.87 18.58
N ASN A 311 12.09 -4.90 18.33
CA ASN A 311 12.36 -5.39 16.98
C ASN A 311 11.11 -5.99 16.34
N ASP A 312 10.36 -6.83 17.08
CA ASP A 312 9.21 -7.56 16.54
C ASP A 312 8.04 -6.62 16.25
N VAL A 313 7.83 -5.63 17.12
CA VAL A 313 6.88 -4.54 16.88
C VAL A 313 7.28 -3.75 15.64
N PHE A 314 8.56 -3.40 15.50
CA PHE A 314 9.06 -2.69 14.32
C PHE A 314 8.82 -3.49 13.03
N LEU A 315 9.15 -4.79 13.01
CA LEU A 315 8.95 -5.65 11.84
C LEU A 315 7.46 -5.76 11.46
N THR A 316 6.57 -5.82 12.45
CA THR A 316 5.12 -5.81 12.21
C THR A 316 4.70 -4.50 11.53
N LEU A 317 5.13 -3.35 12.07
CA LEU A 317 4.84 -2.04 11.49
C LEU A 317 5.43 -1.85 10.09
N VAL A 318 6.61 -2.44 9.81
CA VAL A 318 7.22 -2.39 8.47
C VAL A 318 6.30 -3.04 7.43
N SER A 319 5.65 -4.16 7.77
CA SER A 319 4.75 -4.86 6.86
C SER A 319 3.49 -4.05 6.50
N GLU A 320 3.01 -3.21 7.43
CA GLU A 320 1.78 -2.42 7.25
C GLU A 320 2.03 -1.02 6.67
N HIS A 321 3.15 -0.39 7.02
CA HIS A 321 3.39 1.04 6.76
C HIS A 321 4.66 1.34 5.95
N GLY A 322 5.51 0.34 5.73
CA GLY A 322 6.83 0.51 5.15
C GLY A 322 7.87 1.04 6.14
N ILE A 323 9.14 0.94 5.75
CA ILE A 323 10.29 1.07 6.65
C ILE A 323 10.42 2.46 7.27
N VAL A 324 10.30 3.51 6.45
CA VAL A 324 10.44 4.90 6.92
C VAL A 324 9.32 5.28 7.89
N ASN A 325 8.08 4.91 7.59
CA ASN A 325 6.93 5.24 8.43
C ASN A 325 6.94 4.42 9.72
N ALA A 326 7.24 3.12 9.65
CA ALA A 326 7.41 2.27 10.83
C ALA A 326 8.48 2.84 11.78
N PHE A 327 9.60 3.29 11.22
CA PHE A 327 10.66 3.93 11.99
C PHE A 327 10.18 5.21 12.67
N SER A 328 9.47 6.08 11.94
CA SER A 328 8.89 7.29 12.51
C SER A 328 7.85 7.02 13.60
N LEU A 329 6.99 6.02 13.42
CA LEU A 329 6.00 5.63 14.43
C LEU A 329 6.65 5.11 15.71
N MET A 330 7.74 4.34 15.58
CA MET A 330 8.51 3.88 16.75
C MET A 330 9.10 5.06 17.52
N LEU A 331 9.71 6.03 16.83
CA LEU A 331 10.27 7.21 17.49
C LEU A 331 9.20 8.10 18.12
N LEU A 332 8.07 8.29 17.45
CA LEU A 332 6.96 9.07 17.97
C LEU A 332 6.35 8.42 19.22
N ASN A 333 6.14 7.10 19.21
CA ASN A 333 5.54 6.40 20.33
C ASN A 333 6.48 6.27 21.54
N LEU A 334 7.77 6.08 21.31
CA LEU A 334 8.75 5.90 22.39
C LEU A 334 9.26 7.23 22.97
N PHE A 335 9.40 8.25 22.14
CA PHE A 335 10.08 9.50 22.53
C PHE A 335 9.27 10.77 22.23
N GLY A 336 8.15 10.68 21.51
CA GLY A 336 7.36 11.84 21.09
C GLY A 336 8.02 12.69 20.01
N VAL A 337 8.90 12.09 19.19
CA VAL A 337 9.72 12.77 18.15
C VAL A 337 9.32 12.38 16.74
#